data_AF-A0A229VYH8-F1
#
_entry.id   AF-A0A229VYH8-F1
#
_cell.length_a   1.000
_cell.length_b   1.000
_cell.length_c   1.000
_cell.angle_alpha   90.00
_cell.angle_beta   90.00
_cell.angle_gamma   90.00
#
_symmetry.space_group_name_H-M   'P 1'
#
loop_
_entity.id
_entity.type
_entity.pdbx_description
1 polymer ?
#
loop_
_entity_poly.entity_id
_entity_poly.type
_entity_poly.pdbx_seq_one_letter_code
_entity_poly.pdbx_strand_id
1 'polypeptide(L)'
;MTIRAFDFAHQGTKPNPKHVQSLLKFFESGIKSPDDYGFGVEIEHLPVRKSTGKAVTYAEPHGIRNVLQALASHYDPTREYYEDGHLLGLGKPGISVSLEPGGQIECSLGVLRHADDLDVLYAEFRRDLDPILDRFDIRLINYGYQPDTSYKEIEIIPKHRYHAMQKYFARIARYGYCMMRASASTQVSIDYFSEKDSIDKLRIGTAVGPILAWFFRNTPFFEKEPNPFPLLRQEMWDWIDPQRTNQLWGLYDDNYDWEHYATDVLTTPVFIADLSHTPEYTGDRPVFAAPYDDAAAIYPDRELNQAEINHLISTHFNDVRLKNFVELRHWDSLPVERAQRLTEIVSGLFYSPEEFSGLLTYFDGLTALDVRAAKADLQAHGADAHPYGQSLDFWREFLHAEGTLDTEPGDPKRPDVFQN
;
A
#
# COMPACT_ATOMS: atom_id res chain seq x y z
N MET A 1 37.88 5.37 -17.07
CA MET A 1 36.45 5.72 -17.13
C MET A 1 35.77 4.84 -16.08
N THR A 2 35.48 5.40 -14.91
CA THR A 2 34.75 4.66 -13.88
C THR A 2 33.30 4.63 -14.33
N ILE A 3 32.82 3.47 -14.78
CA ILE A 3 31.38 3.28 -15.01
C ILE A 3 30.74 3.39 -13.62
N ARG A 4 29.96 4.45 -13.40
CA ARG A 4 29.11 4.50 -12.20
C ARG A 4 28.01 3.46 -12.42
N ALA A 5 27.96 2.45 -11.57
CA ALA A 5 26.83 1.54 -11.53
C ALA A 5 25.69 2.28 -10.82
N PHE A 6 24.60 2.52 -11.55
CA PHE A 6 23.33 2.99 -11.01
C PHE A 6 22.22 2.34 -11.84
N ASP A 7 21.12 1.97 -11.21
CA ASP A 7 20.01 1.27 -11.88
C ASP A 7 19.19 2.22 -12.75
N PHE A 8 19.11 3.50 -12.37
CA PHE A 8 18.39 4.53 -13.14
C PHE A 8 19.19 5.82 -13.29
N ALA A 9 19.05 6.45 -14.46
CA ALA A 9 19.73 7.72 -14.77
C ALA A 9 19.41 8.85 -13.77
N HIS A 10 18.21 8.85 -13.21
CA HIS A 10 17.79 9.89 -12.26
C HIS A 10 18.58 9.85 -10.94
N GLN A 11 19.15 8.71 -10.56
CA GLN A 11 19.99 8.55 -9.36
C GLN A 11 21.32 9.34 -9.47
N GLY A 12 21.70 9.77 -10.67
CA GLY A 12 22.83 10.68 -10.88
C GLY A 12 22.51 12.16 -10.67
N THR A 13 21.24 12.50 -10.45
CA THR A 13 20.77 13.88 -10.29
C THR A 13 21.05 14.37 -8.87
N LYS A 14 21.38 15.66 -8.73
CA LYS A 14 21.61 16.25 -7.40
C LYS A 14 20.30 16.86 -6.90
N PRO A 15 19.71 16.35 -5.79
CA PRO A 15 18.48 16.91 -5.25
C PRO A 15 18.72 18.31 -4.66
N ASN A 16 17.64 19.09 -4.50
CA ASN A 16 17.71 20.35 -3.77
C ASN A 16 18.00 20.06 -2.28
N PRO A 17 19.09 20.60 -1.69
CA PRO A 17 19.43 20.34 -0.28
C PRO A 17 18.32 20.74 0.72
N LYS A 18 17.52 21.76 0.41
CA LYS A 18 16.41 22.19 1.28
C LYS A 18 15.26 21.17 1.26
N HIS A 19 15.03 20.53 0.11
CA HIS A 19 14.04 19.45 -0.01
C HIS A 19 14.52 18.21 0.74
N VAL A 20 15.80 17.84 0.62
CA VAL A 20 16.41 16.73 1.38
C VAL A 20 16.21 16.96 2.89
N GLN A 21 16.58 18.14 3.39
CA GLN A 21 16.41 18.50 4.80
C GLN A 21 14.94 18.38 5.27
N SER A 22 13.99 18.68 4.39
CA SER A 22 12.55 18.56 4.70
C SER A 22 12.13 17.10 4.89
N LEU A 23 12.61 16.19 4.04
CA LEU A 23 12.35 14.75 4.18
C LEU A 23 13.05 14.17 5.42
N LEU A 24 14.30 14.55 5.70
CA LEU A 24 15.01 14.09 6.90
C LEU A 24 14.27 14.49 8.19
N LYS A 25 13.82 15.76 8.30
CA LYS A 25 12.98 16.22 9.42
C LYS A 25 11.67 15.44 9.51
N PHE A 26 11.07 15.09 8.37
CA PHE A 26 9.84 14.30 8.34
C PHE A 26 10.07 12.89 8.87
N PHE A 27 11.15 12.21 8.47
CA PHE A 27 11.50 10.89 9.01
C PHE A 27 11.87 10.97 10.49
N GLU A 28 12.62 11.98 10.92
CA GLU A 28 12.94 12.20 12.33
C GLU A 28 11.67 12.40 13.18
N SER A 29 10.66 13.11 12.64
CA SER A 29 9.38 13.30 13.34
C SER A 29 8.58 12.02 13.59
N GLY A 30 8.94 10.92 12.91
CA GLY A 30 8.35 9.60 13.07
C GLY A 30 8.89 8.80 14.26
N ILE A 31 10.04 9.21 14.81
CA ILE A 31 10.67 8.48 15.92
C ILE A 31 9.72 8.41 17.13
N LYS A 32 9.46 7.19 17.60
CA LYS A 32 8.72 6.90 18.84
C LYS A 32 9.65 6.48 19.96
N SER A 33 9.16 6.55 21.20
CA SER A 33 9.80 5.84 22.30
C SER A 33 9.39 4.36 22.27
N PRO A 34 10.25 3.44 22.77
CA PRO A 34 9.90 2.03 22.89
C PRO A 34 8.66 1.72 23.74
N ASP A 35 8.22 2.67 24.58
CA ASP A 35 7.03 2.53 25.43
C ASP A 35 5.77 3.18 24.80
N ASP A 36 5.90 3.87 23.66
CA ASP A 36 4.80 4.60 22.99
C ASP A 36 4.77 4.33 21.48
N TYR A 37 4.75 3.05 21.11
CA TYR A 37 4.52 2.60 19.72
C TYR A 37 3.10 2.11 19.51
N GLY A 38 2.66 2.12 18.26
CA GLY A 38 1.49 1.39 17.81
C GLY A 38 1.63 0.97 16.37
N PHE A 39 0.53 0.49 15.79
CA PHE A 39 0.48 0.12 14.39
C PHE A 39 -0.80 0.63 13.76
N GLY A 40 -0.74 0.91 12.46
CA GLY A 40 -1.90 1.25 11.64
C GLY A 40 -2.26 0.08 10.74
N VAL A 41 -3.55 -0.10 10.49
CA VAL A 41 -4.05 -1.10 9.54
C VAL A 41 -4.98 -0.42 8.55
N GLU A 42 -4.73 -0.66 7.27
CA GLU A 42 -5.58 -0.20 6.18
C GLU A 42 -6.13 -1.42 5.45
N ILE A 43 -7.44 -1.42 5.20
CA ILE A 43 -8.12 -2.49 4.45
C ILE A 43 -8.94 -1.85 3.34
N GLU A 44 -8.61 -2.18 2.10
CA GLU A 44 -9.39 -1.84 0.92
C GLU A 44 -10.42 -2.93 0.63
N HIS A 45 -11.61 -2.54 0.23
CA HIS A 45 -12.73 -3.44 -0.01
C HIS A 45 -13.25 -3.26 -1.43
N LEU A 46 -13.62 -4.37 -2.07
CA LEU A 46 -14.23 -4.38 -3.39
C LEU A 46 -15.77 -4.34 -3.26
N PRO A 47 -16.43 -3.22 -3.58
CA PRO A 47 -17.88 -3.14 -3.47
C PRO A 47 -18.51 -3.78 -4.71
N VAL A 48 -19.38 -4.76 -4.49
CA VAL A 48 -20.09 -5.46 -5.58
C VAL A 48 -21.60 -5.44 -5.37
N ARG A 49 -22.33 -5.48 -6.48
CA ARG A 49 -23.78 -5.64 -6.47
C ARG A 49 -24.15 -7.02 -5.92
N LYS A 50 -25.06 -7.10 -4.94
CA LYS A 50 -25.47 -8.42 -4.39
C LYS A 50 -26.17 -9.28 -5.43
N SER A 51 -26.97 -8.67 -6.29
CA SER A 51 -27.75 -9.35 -7.33
C SER A 51 -26.92 -9.94 -8.47
N THR A 52 -25.77 -9.35 -8.79
CA THR A 52 -24.98 -9.73 -10.00
C THR A 52 -23.52 -10.08 -9.73
N GLY A 53 -22.97 -9.75 -8.56
CA GLY A 53 -21.53 -9.89 -8.25
C GLY A 53 -20.63 -8.88 -8.97
N LYS A 54 -21.18 -7.98 -9.79
CA LYS A 54 -20.41 -6.99 -10.55
C LYS A 54 -19.95 -5.84 -9.67
N ALA A 55 -18.78 -5.31 -9.95
CA ALA A 55 -18.23 -4.10 -9.33
C ALA A 55 -19.24 -2.95 -9.38
N VAL A 56 -19.31 -2.19 -8.30
CA VAL A 56 -20.13 -0.98 -8.18
C VAL A 56 -19.29 0.21 -8.56
N THR A 57 -19.76 1.04 -9.48
CA THR A 57 -19.02 2.24 -9.89
C THR A 57 -19.36 3.44 -9.02
N TYR A 58 -18.53 4.48 -9.07
CA TYR A 58 -18.78 5.71 -8.30
C TYR A 58 -20.05 6.44 -8.74
N ALA A 59 -20.24 6.60 -10.06
CA ALA A 59 -21.25 7.49 -10.61
C ALA A 59 -22.63 6.86 -10.82
N GLU A 60 -22.73 5.52 -10.84
CA GLU A 60 -23.99 4.81 -11.12
C GLU A 60 -25.08 5.10 -10.06
N PRO A 61 -26.37 4.93 -10.41
CA PRO A 61 -27.46 5.00 -9.44
C PRO A 61 -27.24 3.99 -8.31
N HIS A 62 -27.35 4.46 -7.06
CA HIS A 62 -27.04 3.64 -5.87
C HIS A 62 -25.58 3.12 -5.87
N GLY A 63 -24.67 3.89 -6.48
CA GLY A 63 -23.23 3.63 -6.53
C GLY A 63 -22.47 4.21 -5.34
N ILE A 64 -21.13 4.20 -5.41
CA ILE A 64 -20.25 4.59 -4.29
C ILE A 64 -20.45 6.04 -3.85
N ARG A 65 -20.76 6.96 -4.78
CA ARG A 65 -21.13 8.33 -4.42
C ARG A 65 -22.32 8.38 -3.45
N ASN A 66 -23.35 7.58 -3.70
CA ASN A 66 -24.55 7.55 -2.85
C ASN A 66 -24.25 6.89 -1.50
N VAL A 67 -23.37 5.88 -1.48
CA VAL A 67 -22.88 5.26 -0.23
C VAL A 67 -22.17 6.30 0.63
N LEU A 68 -21.18 7.02 0.09
CA LEU A 68 -20.44 8.03 0.84
C LEU A 68 -21.34 9.17 1.33
N GLN A 69 -22.25 9.68 0.49
CA GLN A 69 -23.19 10.73 0.88
C GLN A 69 -24.08 10.31 2.05
N ALA A 70 -24.53 9.05 2.08
CA ALA A 70 -25.30 8.54 3.20
C ALA A 70 -24.43 8.32 4.44
N LEU A 71 -23.21 7.81 4.24
CA LEU A 71 -22.26 7.50 5.31
C LEU A 71 -21.80 8.77 6.04
N ALA A 72 -21.70 9.91 5.34
CA ALA A 72 -21.27 11.20 5.90
C ALA A 72 -22.00 11.59 7.20
N SER A 73 -23.27 11.22 7.35
CA SER A 73 -24.04 11.49 8.57
C SER A 73 -23.54 10.80 9.85
N HIS A 74 -22.70 9.77 9.71
CA HIS A 74 -22.05 9.04 10.81
C HIS A 74 -20.62 9.58 11.12
N TYR A 75 -20.12 10.53 10.33
CA TYR A 75 -18.73 11.00 10.36
C TYR A 75 -18.66 12.49 10.73
N ASP A 76 -17.44 12.97 11.00
CA ASP A 76 -17.20 14.37 11.36
C ASP A 76 -17.27 15.26 10.10
N PRO A 77 -18.20 16.23 10.02
CA PRO A 77 -18.35 17.09 8.84
C PRO A 77 -17.13 17.98 8.59
N THR A 78 -16.25 18.16 9.58
CA THR A 78 -14.98 18.91 9.43
C THR A 78 -13.86 18.06 8.81
N ARG A 79 -14.08 16.76 8.66
CA ARG A 79 -13.14 15.78 8.10
C ARG A 79 -13.65 15.14 6.80
N GLU A 80 -14.57 15.82 6.13
CA GLU A 80 -14.97 15.45 4.78
C GLU A 80 -13.94 15.93 3.77
N TYR A 81 -13.58 15.06 2.81
CA TYR A 81 -12.69 15.41 1.72
C TYR A 81 -13.48 15.54 0.41
N TYR A 82 -13.45 16.74 -0.17
CA TYR A 82 -14.07 17.05 -1.44
C TYR A 82 -13.04 17.45 -2.49
N GLU A 83 -13.26 17.00 -3.72
CA GLU A 83 -12.56 17.49 -4.91
C GLU A 83 -13.61 17.78 -6.00
N ASP A 84 -13.60 18.99 -6.58
CA ASP A 84 -14.58 19.43 -7.58
C ASP A 84 -16.06 19.18 -7.23
N GLY A 85 -16.40 19.33 -5.95
CA GLY A 85 -17.76 19.11 -5.44
C GLY A 85 -18.15 17.62 -5.29
N HIS A 86 -17.19 16.70 -5.45
CA HIS A 86 -17.36 15.28 -5.20
C HIS A 86 -16.81 14.91 -3.82
N LEU A 87 -17.64 14.29 -2.98
CA LEU A 87 -17.21 13.71 -1.72
C LEU A 87 -16.42 12.43 -2.00
N LEU A 88 -15.14 12.41 -1.62
CA LEU A 88 -14.21 11.31 -1.91
C LEU A 88 -13.59 10.70 -0.64
N GLY A 89 -13.83 11.28 0.53
CA GLY A 89 -13.35 10.73 1.80
C GLY A 89 -14.09 11.29 3.00
N LEU A 90 -14.06 10.53 4.09
CA LEU A 90 -14.72 10.83 5.36
C LEU A 90 -13.79 10.48 6.50
N GLY A 91 -13.87 11.21 7.61
CA GLY A 91 -13.07 10.91 8.80
C GLY A 91 -13.84 11.12 10.09
N LYS A 92 -13.53 10.31 11.08
CA LYS A 92 -13.91 10.51 12.48
C LYS A 92 -12.75 10.03 13.37
N PRO A 93 -12.77 10.24 14.69
CA PRO A 93 -11.71 9.72 15.55
C PRO A 93 -11.51 8.21 15.33
N GLY A 94 -10.29 7.79 15.03
CA GLY A 94 -9.92 6.38 14.84
C GLY A 94 -10.31 5.73 13.51
N ILE A 95 -11.12 6.36 12.65
CA ILE A 95 -11.55 5.77 11.38
C ILE A 95 -11.54 6.82 10.27
N SER A 96 -10.80 6.53 9.21
CA SER A 96 -10.81 7.29 7.95
C SER A 96 -11.31 6.39 6.83
N VAL A 97 -12.18 6.92 5.98
CA VAL A 97 -12.68 6.25 4.79
C VAL A 97 -12.22 7.03 3.57
N SER A 98 -11.54 6.35 2.66
CA SER A 98 -11.02 6.92 1.42
C SER A 98 -11.44 6.06 0.22
N LEU A 99 -11.26 6.60 -1.00
CA LEU A 99 -11.52 5.86 -2.24
C LEU A 99 -10.23 5.67 -3.04
N GLU A 100 -10.02 4.41 -3.43
CA GLU A 100 -9.04 4.02 -4.44
C GLU A 100 -9.55 4.31 -5.86
N PRO A 101 -8.67 4.27 -6.90
CA PRO A 101 -9.04 4.79 -8.21
C PRO A 101 -10.26 4.15 -8.86
N GLY A 102 -10.51 2.85 -8.64
CA GLY A 102 -11.68 2.12 -9.15
C GLY A 102 -12.95 2.27 -8.31
N GLY A 103 -12.90 3.01 -7.21
CA GLY A 103 -14.01 3.14 -6.26
C GLY A 103 -14.02 2.06 -5.17
N GLN A 104 -12.90 1.35 -4.98
CA GLN A 104 -12.70 0.50 -3.81
C GLN A 104 -12.79 1.38 -2.55
N ILE A 105 -13.42 0.85 -1.51
CA ILE A 105 -13.60 1.56 -0.24
C ILE A 105 -12.45 1.16 0.68
N GLU A 106 -11.57 2.10 0.96
CA GLU A 106 -10.52 1.94 1.94
C GLU A 106 -11.02 2.37 3.31
N CYS A 107 -10.71 1.56 4.33
CA CYS A 107 -10.83 1.95 5.72
C CYS A 107 -9.43 1.96 6.34
N SER A 108 -8.96 3.16 6.69
CA SER A 108 -7.73 3.35 7.47
C SER A 108 -8.11 3.48 8.93
N LEU A 109 -7.60 2.56 9.75
CA LEU A 109 -7.89 2.50 11.17
C LEU A 109 -6.78 3.22 11.94
N GLY A 110 -7.17 3.90 13.01
CA GLY A 110 -6.28 4.69 13.85
C GLY A 110 -5.16 3.85 14.47
N VAL A 111 -4.29 4.51 15.24
CA VAL A 111 -3.17 3.84 15.91
C VAL A 111 -3.70 2.81 16.90
N LEU A 112 -3.47 1.54 16.59
CA LEU A 112 -3.79 0.38 17.41
C LEU A 112 -2.65 0.12 18.41
N ARG A 113 -2.99 -0.37 19.60
CA ARG A 113 -2.02 -0.79 20.63
C ARG A 113 -2.02 -2.31 20.81
N HIS A 114 -3.15 -2.94 20.57
CA HIS A 114 -3.33 -4.39 20.58
C HIS A 114 -4.05 -4.83 19.31
N ALA A 115 -3.79 -6.06 18.84
CA ALA A 115 -4.40 -6.56 17.62
C ALA A 115 -5.93 -6.54 17.71
N ASP A 116 -6.50 -6.83 18.88
CA ASP A 116 -7.94 -6.79 19.16
C ASP A 116 -8.57 -5.38 19.00
N ASP A 117 -7.77 -4.31 19.04
CA ASP A 117 -8.27 -2.95 18.75
C ASP A 117 -8.76 -2.84 17.30
N LEU A 118 -8.19 -3.65 16.39
CA LEU A 118 -8.60 -3.77 14.99
C LEU A 118 -10.07 -4.17 14.90
N ASP A 119 -10.47 -5.23 15.60
CA ASP A 119 -11.82 -5.77 15.55
C ASP A 119 -12.85 -4.74 16.03
N VAL A 120 -12.51 -4.00 17.09
CA VAL A 120 -13.39 -2.98 17.67
C VAL A 120 -13.65 -1.86 16.67
N LEU A 121 -12.59 -1.28 16.09
CA LEU A 121 -12.72 -0.17 15.15
C LEU A 121 -13.31 -0.63 13.81
N TYR A 122 -12.94 -1.81 13.33
CA TYR A 122 -13.49 -2.37 12.10
C TYR A 122 -14.98 -2.71 12.26
N ALA A 123 -15.39 -3.28 13.39
CA ALA A 123 -16.81 -3.51 13.69
C ALA A 123 -17.60 -2.19 13.75
N GLU A 124 -17.02 -1.11 14.26
CA GLU A 124 -17.63 0.21 14.21
C GLU A 124 -17.79 0.73 12.77
N PHE A 125 -16.75 0.61 11.94
CA PHE A 125 -16.83 0.94 10.51
C PHE A 125 -17.95 0.17 9.81
N ARG A 126 -18.01 -1.15 10.00
CA ARG A 126 -19.04 -2.02 9.40
C ARG A 126 -20.44 -1.73 9.93
N ARG A 127 -20.58 -1.40 11.22
CA ARG A 127 -21.87 -1.01 11.81
C ARG A 127 -22.47 0.23 11.15
N ASP A 128 -21.64 1.22 10.82
CA ASP A 128 -22.09 2.45 10.14
C ASP A 128 -22.36 2.21 8.65
N LEU A 129 -21.54 1.36 8.00
CA LEU A 129 -21.57 1.16 6.57
C LEU A 129 -22.58 0.10 6.09
N ASP A 130 -22.68 -1.05 6.75
CA ASP A 130 -23.44 -2.21 6.27
C ASP A 130 -24.94 -1.90 6.05
N PRO A 131 -25.66 -1.18 6.94
CA PRO A 131 -27.06 -0.80 6.69
C PRO A 131 -27.24 0.07 5.43
N ILE A 132 -26.23 0.88 5.09
CA ILE A 132 -26.22 1.75 3.91
C ILE A 132 -26.00 0.91 2.66
N LEU A 133 -25.04 -0.01 2.70
CA LEU A 133 -24.78 -0.94 1.61
C LEU A 133 -26.01 -1.82 1.32
N ASP A 134 -26.67 -2.32 2.37
CA ASP A 134 -27.88 -3.10 2.27
C ASP A 134 -29.00 -2.37 1.52
N ARG A 135 -29.26 -1.11 1.90
CA ARG A 135 -30.24 -0.24 1.24
C ARG A 135 -29.94 -0.04 -0.23
N PHE A 136 -28.67 -0.04 -0.60
CA PHE A 136 -28.22 0.16 -1.97
C PHE A 136 -27.96 -1.14 -2.74
N ASP A 137 -28.27 -2.33 -2.21
CA ASP A 137 -27.98 -3.65 -2.83
C ASP A 137 -26.48 -3.93 -3.06
N ILE A 138 -25.62 -3.44 -2.16
CA ILE A 138 -24.16 -3.59 -2.22
C ILE A 138 -23.68 -4.53 -1.12
N ARG A 139 -22.61 -5.26 -1.38
CA ARG A 139 -21.81 -5.94 -0.35
C ARG A 139 -20.33 -5.71 -0.61
N LEU A 140 -19.52 -5.79 0.43
CA LEU A 140 -18.07 -5.75 0.32
C LEU A 140 -17.50 -7.16 0.14
N ILE A 141 -16.45 -7.25 -0.66
CA ILE A 141 -15.61 -8.44 -0.82
C ILE A 141 -14.19 -8.06 -0.42
N ASN A 142 -13.54 -8.97 0.28
CA ASN A 142 -12.13 -8.92 0.63
C ASN A 142 -11.38 -9.94 -0.22
N TYR A 143 -11.05 -9.56 -1.45
CA TYR A 143 -10.12 -10.28 -2.33
C TYR A 143 -9.08 -9.29 -2.84
N GLY A 144 -7.88 -9.76 -3.19
CA GLY A 144 -6.85 -8.90 -3.76
C GLY A 144 -7.19 -8.40 -5.17
N TYR A 145 -8.17 -9.00 -5.85
CA TYR A 145 -8.63 -8.57 -7.17
C TYR A 145 -10.11 -8.85 -7.42
N GLN A 146 -10.73 -8.01 -8.25
CA GLN A 146 -12.13 -8.11 -8.63
C GLN A 146 -12.47 -9.45 -9.30
N PRO A 147 -13.45 -10.22 -8.78
CA PRO A 147 -13.73 -11.56 -9.27
C PRO A 147 -14.45 -11.61 -10.62
N ASP A 148 -15.51 -10.82 -10.79
CA ASP A 148 -16.45 -11.00 -11.91
C ASP A 148 -16.48 -9.83 -12.90
N THR A 149 -15.72 -8.75 -12.66
CA THR A 149 -15.69 -7.54 -13.50
C THR A 149 -14.25 -7.29 -13.96
N SER A 150 -14.06 -7.06 -15.27
CA SER A 150 -12.74 -6.72 -15.83
C SER A 150 -12.39 -5.27 -15.51
N TYR A 151 -11.10 -4.96 -15.39
CA TYR A 151 -10.63 -3.57 -15.22
C TYR A 151 -11.19 -2.61 -16.29
N LYS A 152 -11.54 -3.11 -17.48
CA LYS A 152 -12.08 -2.32 -18.60
C LYS A 152 -13.48 -1.79 -18.32
N GLU A 153 -14.24 -2.48 -17.49
CA GLU A 153 -15.62 -2.16 -17.13
C GLU A 153 -15.72 -1.26 -15.89
N ILE A 154 -14.60 -1.01 -15.21
CA ILE A 154 -14.54 -0.15 -14.02
C ILE A 154 -14.03 1.23 -14.42
N GLU A 155 -14.83 2.25 -14.14
CA GLU A 155 -14.47 3.65 -14.36
C GLU A 155 -13.63 4.19 -13.21
N ILE A 156 -12.72 5.11 -13.51
CA ILE A 156 -11.98 5.81 -12.46
C ILE A 156 -12.86 6.89 -11.82
N ILE A 157 -12.79 7.01 -10.48
CA ILE A 157 -13.50 8.04 -9.72
C ILE A 157 -13.07 9.46 -10.14
N PRO A 158 -13.90 10.51 -9.97
CA PRO A 158 -13.60 11.86 -10.43
C PRO A 158 -12.54 12.55 -9.54
N LYS A 159 -11.28 12.12 -9.66
CA LYS A 159 -10.11 12.64 -8.95
C LYS A 159 -9.01 12.93 -9.96
N HIS A 160 -8.55 14.18 -10.05
CA HIS A 160 -7.58 14.64 -11.04
C HIS A 160 -6.29 13.83 -11.02
N ARG A 161 -5.78 13.56 -9.81
CA ARG A 161 -4.58 12.75 -9.61
C ARG A 161 -4.73 11.37 -10.26
N TYR A 162 -5.86 10.69 -10.06
CA TYR A 162 -6.07 9.35 -10.62
C TYR A 162 -6.23 9.36 -12.14
N HIS A 163 -6.88 10.37 -12.72
CA HIS A 163 -6.91 10.54 -14.17
C HIS A 163 -5.52 10.76 -14.77
N ALA A 164 -4.66 11.52 -14.09
CA ALA A 164 -3.28 11.72 -14.51
C ALA A 164 -2.48 10.41 -14.40
N MET A 165 -2.56 9.72 -13.24
CA MET A 165 -1.86 8.44 -13.00
C MET A 165 -2.25 7.40 -14.05
N GLN A 166 -3.54 7.31 -14.39
CA GLN A 166 -4.03 6.40 -15.43
C GLN A 166 -3.38 6.68 -16.78
N LYS A 167 -3.29 7.95 -17.20
CA LYS A 167 -2.65 8.32 -18.49
C LYS A 167 -1.17 7.96 -18.51
N TYR A 168 -0.50 8.04 -17.37
CA TYR A 168 0.90 7.66 -17.23
C TYR A 168 1.07 6.14 -17.33
N PHE A 169 0.38 5.39 -16.48
CA PHE A 169 0.51 3.93 -16.45
C PHE A 169 -0.01 3.25 -17.72
N ALA A 170 -0.98 3.82 -18.42
CA ALA A 170 -1.41 3.34 -19.73
C ALA A 170 -0.28 3.27 -20.78
N ARG A 171 0.83 3.99 -20.56
CA ARG A 171 1.96 4.03 -21.50
C ARG A 171 3.09 3.08 -21.12
N ILE A 172 3.27 2.80 -19.84
CA ILE A 172 4.47 2.12 -19.33
C ILE A 172 4.18 0.82 -18.58
N ALA A 173 2.98 0.65 -18.03
CA ALA A 173 2.68 -0.43 -17.09
C ALA A 173 1.82 -1.50 -17.74
N ARG A 174 2.24 -2.77 -17.61
CA ARG A 174 1.47 -3.93 -18.10
C ARG A 174 0.15 -4.07 -17.36
N TYR A 175 0.17 -3.87 -16.04
CA TYR A 175 -0.98 -4.05 -15.15
C TYR A 175 -1.48 -2.75 -14.54
N GLY A 176 -1.08 -1.59 -15.07
CA GLY A 176 -1.44 -0.27 -14.52
C GLY A 176 -2.93 -0.07 -14.30
N TYR A 177 -3.74 -0.43 -15.31
CA TYR A 177 -5.18 -0.37 -15.19
C TYR A 177 -5.76 -1.39 -14.21
N CYS A 178 -5.21 -2.61 -14.19
CA CYS A 178 -5.63 -3.67 -13.29
C CYS A 178 -5.42 -3.26 -11.83
N MET A 179 -4.20 -2.81 -11.50
CA MET A 179 -3.84 -2.34 -10.16
C MET A 179 -4.77 -1.20 -9.73
N MET A 180 -4.89 -0.14 -10.54
CA MET A 180 -5.65 1.04 -10.14
C MET A 180 -7.16 0.76 -9.97
N ARG A 181 -7.76 -0.04 -10.87
CA ARG A 181 -9.21 -0.13 -10.98
C ARG A 181 -9.83 -1.34 -10.29
N ALA A 182 -9.06 -2.41 -10.08
CA ALA A 182 -9.62 -3.70 -9.75
C ALA A 182 -8.88 -4.44 -8.63
N SER A 183 -7.75 -3.93 -8.15
CA SER A 183 -7.05 -4.51 -7.00
C SER A 183 -7.55 -3.93 -5.68
N ALA A 184 -7.40 -4.69 -4.60
CA ALA A 184 -7.58 -4.22 -3.23
C ALA A 184 -6.50 -4.82 -2.33
N SER A 185 -6.15 -4.15 -1.24
CA SER A 185 -5.06 -4.54 -0.36
C SER A 185 -5.37 -4.48 1.14
N THR A 186 -4.53 -5.17 1.92
CA THR A 186 -4.36 -4.93 3.35
C THR A 186 -2.93 -4.46 3.58
N GLN A 187 -2.77 -3.38 4.33
CA GLN A 187 -1.48 -2.76 4.62
C GLN A 187 -1.31 -2.61 6.13
N VAL A 188 -0.10 -2.85 6.62
CA VAL A 188 0.24 -2.69 8.04
C VAL A 188 1.35 -1.65 8.16
N SER A 189 1.13 -0.63 8.99
CA SER A 189 2.09 0.42 9.29
C SER A 189 2.65 0.22 10.69
N ILE A 190 3.97 0.29 10.84
CA ILE A 190 4.68 0.15 12.11
C ILE A 190 5.57 1.38 12.36
N ASP A 191 5.57 1.86 13.59
CA ASP A 191 6.52 2.84 14.11
C ASP A 191 7.97 2.31 14.19
N TYR A 192 8.93 3.25 14.25
CA TYR A 192 10.35 2.99 14.47
C TYR A 192 10.95 3.90 15.55
N PHE A 193 12.09 3.49 16.09
CA PHE A 193 12.72 4.11 17.26
C PHE A 193 13.98 4.91 16.96
N SER A 194 14.52 4.78 15.75
CA SER A 194 15.68 5.51 15.25
C SER A 194 15.79 5.34 13.73
N GLU A 195 16.71 6.07 13.10
CA GLU A 195 17.08 5.84 11.71
C GLU A 195 17.52 4.39 11.45
N LYS A 196 18.44 3.87 12.26
CA LYS A 196 18.91 2.48 12.15
C LYS A 196 17.75 1.48 12.24
N ASP A 197 16.89 1.63 13.25
CA ASP A 197 15.72 0.76 13.44
C ASP A 197 14.76 0.82 12.24
N SER A 198 14.51 2.02 11.69
CA SER A 198 13.66 2.17 10.50
C SER A 198 14.24 1.44 9.28
N ILE A 199 15.55 1.52 9.06
CA ILE A 199 16.24 0.89 7.93
C ILE A 199 16.29 -0.63 8.09
N ASP A 200 16.56 -1.11 9.31
CA ASP A 200 16.50 -2.53 9.64
C ASP A 200 15.09 -3.08 9.41
N LYS A 201 14.04 -2.34 9.79
CA LYS A 201 12.64 -2.70 9.52
C LYS A 201 12.32 -2.71 8.03
N LEU A 202 12.84 -1.76 7.25
CA LEU A 202 12.72 -1.76 5.78
C LEU A 202 13.36 -3.01 5.17
N ARG A 203 14.58 -3.37 5.60
CA ARG A 203 15.31 -4.56 5.12
C ARG A 203 14.54 -5.84 5.45
N ILE A 204 14.24 -6.06 6.73
CA ILE A 204 13.54 -7.26 7.17
C ILE A 204 12.14 -7.35 6.55
N GLY A 205 11.37 -6.27 6.54
CA GLY A 205 10.05 -6.23 5.91
C GLY A 205 10.08 -6.54 4.40
N THR A 206 11.13 -6.09 3.71
CA THR A 206 11.31 -6.39 2.28
C THR A 206 11.72 -7.85 2.05
N ALA A 207 12.49 -8.44 2.97
CA ALA A 207 12.94 -9.84 2.89
C ALA A 207 11.81 -10.84 3.20
N VAL A 208 11.08 -10.64 4.31
CA VAL A 208 10.03 -11.59 4.75
C VAL A 208 8.68 -11.32 4.08
N GLY A 209 8.48 -10.12 3.53
CA GLY A 209 7.23 -9.68 2.96
C GLY A 209 6.65 -10.59 1.87
N PRO A 210 7.43 -11.02 0.86
CA PRO A 210 6.95 -11.98 -0.15
C PRO A 210 6.53 -13.34 0.43
N ILE A 211 7.20 -13.80 1.48
CA ILE A 211 6.88 -15.07 2.17
C ILE A 211 5.55 -14.93 2.93
N LEU A 212 5.37 -13.83 3.67
CA LEU A 212 4.08 -13.55 4.31
C LEU A 212 2.97 -13.32 3.27
N ALA A 213 3.27 -12.69 2.14
CA ALA A 213 2.32 -12.54 1.03
C ALA A 213 1.82 -13.89 0.51
N TRP A 214 2.68 -14.91 0.50
CA TRP A 214 2.28 -16.27 0.12
C TRP A 214 1.29 -16.88 1.11
N PHE A 215 1.51 -16.73 2.41
CA PHE A 215 0.58 -17.25 3.43
C PHE A 215 -0.73 -16.47 3.50
N PHE A 216 -0.71 -15.18 3.18
CA PHE A 216 -1.89 -14.30 3.20
C PHE A 216 -2.47 -14.02 1.81
N ARG A 217 -2.10 -14.80 0.79
CA ARG A 217 -2.66 -14.66 -0.55
C ARG A 217 -4.18 -14.87 -0.51
N ASN A 218 -4.92 -14.01 -1.22
CA ASN A 218 -6.37 -13.98 -1.19
C ASN A 218 -6.97 -13.45 -2.50
N THR A 219 -6.48 -13.98 -3.62
CA THR A 219 -6.91 -13.59 -4.96
C THR A 219 -7.24 -14.83 -5.80
N PRO A 220 -8.46 -15.38 -5.67
CA PRO A 220 -8.85 -16.58 -6.39
C PRO A 220 -9.10 -16.36 -7.90
N PHE A 221 -9.30 -15.11 -8.33
CA PHE A 221 -9.64 -14.78 -9.71
C PHE A 221 -8.77 -13.65 -10.26
N PHE A 222 -8.57 -13.65 -11.57
CA PHE A 222 -7.96 -12.56 -12.31
C PHE A 222 -8.67 -12.40 -13.66
N GLU A 223 -9.18 -11.19 -13.94
CA GLU A 223 -9.88 -10.88 -15.19
C GLU A 223 -10.99 -11.88 -15.54
N LYS A 224 -11.80 -12.25 -14.54
CA LYS A 224 -12.96 -13.19 -14.62
C LYS A 224 -12.61 -14.67 -14.71
N GLU A 225 -11.34 -15.01 -14.78
CA GLU A 225 -10.86 -16.39 -14.84
C GLU A 225 -10.20 -16.78 -13.51
N PRO A 226 -10.05 -18.08 -13.21
CA PRO A 226 -9.22 -18.52 -12.09
C PRO A 226 -7.83 -17.90 -12.17
N ASN A 227 -7.34 -17.38 -11.04
CA ASN A 227 -6.04 -16.71 -10.98
C ASN A 227 -4.91 -17.70 -11.36
N PRO A 228 -4.11 -17.42 -12.42
CA PRO A 228 -3.02 -18.30 -12.84
C PRO A 228 -1.70 -18.03 -12.11
N PHE A 229 -1.63 -17.01 -11.24
CA PHE A 229 -0.39 -16.57 -10.61
C PHE A 229 -0.37 -16.93 -9.11
N PRO A 230 0.72 -17.57 -8.62
CA PRO A 230 0.92 -17.82 -7.19
C PRO A 230 0.80 -16.56 -6.32
N LEU A 231 1.40 -15.46 -6.77
CA LEU A 231 1.39 -14.15 -6.10
C LEU A 231 0.98 -13.05 -7.09
N LEU A 232 -0.31 -13.01 -7.45
CA LEU A 232 -0.81 -12.06 -8.46
C LEU A 232 -0.50 -10.60 -8.13
N ARG A 233 -0.70 -10.17 -6.87
CA ARG A 233 -0.42 -8.79 -6.47
C ARG A 233 1.04 -8.42 -6.74
N GLN A 234 1.97 -9.30 -6.37
CA GLN A 234 3.40 -9.10 -6.61
C GLN A 234 3.73 -9.07 -8.11
N GLU A 235 3.17 -10.01 -8.88
CA GLU A 235 3.26 -10.01 -10.35
C GLU A 235 2.72 -8.69 -10.94
N MET A 236 1.65 -8.12 -10.40
CA MET A 236 1.15 -6.82 -10.88
C MET A 236 2.15 -5.70 -10.61
N TRP A 237 2.65 -5.59 -9.37
CA TRP A 237 3.57 -4.54 -8.93
C TRP A 237 4.93 -4.57 -9.65
N ASP A 238 5.45 -5.76 -9.98
CA ASP A 238 6.69 -5.94 -10.75
C ASP A 238 6.63 -5.25 -12.14
N TRP A 239 5.42 -5.06 -12.69
CA TRP A 239 5.21 -4.50 -14.03
C TRP A 239 4.46 -3.15 -14.05
N ILE A 240 4.55 -2.37 -12.97
CA ILE A 240 4.01 -1.00 -12.93
C ILE A 240 5.06 0.02 -13.39
N ASP A 241 5.97 0.40 -12.51
CA ASP A 241 7.07 1.33 -12.79
C ASP A 241 8.23 0.99 -11.83
N PRO A 242 9.30 0.32 -12.31
CA PRO A 242 10.35 -0.18 -11.45
C PRO A 242 11.13 0.93 -10.74
N GLN A 243 11.00 2.20 -11.15
CA GLN A 243 11.62 3.33 -10.45
C GLN A 243 10.98 3.60 -9.08
N ARG A 244 9.75 3.13 -8.86
CA ARG A 244 8.94 3.45 -7.68
C ARG A 244 8.23 2.24 -7.07
N THR A 245 8.58 1.03 -7.50
CA THR A 245 7.95 -0.22 -7.06
C THR A 245 9.04 -1.21 -6.66
N ASN A 246 8.63 -2.33 -6.05
CA ASN A 246 9.54 -3.38 -5.59
C ASN A 246 10.46 -2.88 -4.47
N GLN A 247 11.67 -3.42 -4.41
CA GLN A 247 12.67 -3.10 -3.39
C GLN A 247 13.22 -1.69 -3.57
N LEU A 248 13.61 -1.07 -2.46
CA LEU A 248 14.33 0.20 -2.48
C LEU A 248 15.75 0.02 -3.00
N TRP A 249 16.18 0.92 -3.87
CA TRP A 249 17.52 0.88 -4.45
C TRP A 249 18.58 1.14 -3.39
N GLY A 250 19.62 0.31 -3.37
CA GLY A 250 20.72 0.42 -2.39
C GLY A 250 20.33 0.05 -0.95
N LEU A 251 19.12 -0.43 -0.68
CA LEU A 251 18.65 -0.74 0.69
C LEU A 251 19.60 -1.69 1.46
N TYR A 252 20.24 -2.61 0.75
CA TYR A 252 21.17 -3.60 1.30
C TYR A 252 22.64 -3.17 1.22
N ASP A 253 22.93 -1.92 0.85
CA ASP A 253 24.28 -1.38 0.90
C ASP A 253 24.65 -1.00 2.35
N ASP A 254 25.91 -1.20 2.73
CA ASP A 254 26.40 -0.98 4.11
C ASP A 254 26.15 0.44 4.64
N ASN A 255 26.11 1.42 3.75
CA ASN A 255 25.99 2.85 4.06
C ASN A 255 24.62 3.45 3.74
N TYR A 256 23.59 2.61 3.52
CA TYR A 256 22.23 3.11 3.29
C TYR A 256 21.69 3.86 4.52
N ASP A 257 21.16 5.06 4.30
CA ASP A 257 20.63 5.95 5.34
C ASP A 257 19.40 6.73 4.82
N TRP A 258 18.81 7.60 5.66
CA TRP A 258 17.67 8.42 5.26
C TRP A 258 18.00 9.42 4.15
N GLU A 259 19.25 9.86 4.01
CA GLU A 259 19.64 10.77 2.92
C GLU A 259 19.61 10.05 1.57
N HIS A 260 20.01 8.78 1.52
CA HIS A 260 19.87 7.94 0.32
C HIS A 260 18.39 7.74 -0.04
N TYR A 261 17.54 7.41 0.93
CA TYR A 261 16.08 7.29 0.69
C TYR A 261 15.46 8.62 0.23
N ALA A 262 15.79 9.74 0.90
CA ALA A 262 15.31 11.06 0.52
C ALA A 262 15.77 11.44 -0.90
N THR A 263 17.02 11.12 -1.26
CA THR A 263 17.56 11.38 -2.59
C THR A 263 16.81 10.58 -3.65
N ASP A 264 16.52 9.30 -3.41
CA ASP A 264 15.74 8.46 -4.32
C ASP A 264 14.34 9.05 -4.57
N VAL A 265 13.63 9.41 -3.49
CA VAL A 265 12.29 10.03 -3.58
C VAL A 265 12.31 11.36 -4.33
N LEU A 266 13.32 12.20 -4.10
CA LEU A 266 13.40 13.54 -4.67
C LEU A 266 13.88 13.57 -6.11
N THR A 267 14.69 12.60 -6.51
CA THR A 267 15.28 12.53 -7.85
C THR A 267 14.48 11.65 -8.80
N THR A 268 13.70 10.69 -8.30
CA THR A 268 12.75 9.94 -9.09
C THR A 268 11.75 10.90 -9.75
N PRO A 269 11.51 10.81 -11.07
CA PRO A 269 10.52 11.66 -11.73
C PRO A 269 9.16 11.59 -11.02
N VAL A 270 8.60 12.74 -10.69
CA VAL A 270 7.41 12.86 -9.82
C VAL A 270 6.15 12.28 -10.49
N PHE A 271 6.18 12.09 -11.81
CA PHE A 271 5.15 11.59 -12.73
C PHE A 271 3.81 12.33 -12.73
N ILE A 272 3.30 12.71 -11.57
CA ILE A 272 2.16 13.61 -11.35
C ILE A 272 2.56 14.68 -10.34
N ALA A 273 2.68 15.93 -10.77
CA ALA A 273 2.86 17.06 -9.87
C ALA A 273 1.55 17.42 -9.18
N ASP A 274 1.64 17.85 -7.91
CA ASP A 274 0.54 18.46 -7.17
C ASP A 274 1.06 19.70 -6.43
N LEU A 275 0.58 20.86 -6.88
CA LEU A 275 0.90 22.19 -6.35
C LEU A 275 -0.32 22.84 -5.67
N SER A 276 -1.38 22.08 -5.37
CA SER A 276 -2.61 22.59 -4.77
C SER A 276 -2.41 23.20 -3.38
N HIS A 277 -1.36 22.74 -2.69
CA HIS A 277 -0.92 23.22 -1.38
C HIS A 277 0.41 23.97 -1.44
N THR A 278 0.81 24.47 -2.62
CA THR A 278 2.03 25.27 -2.81
C THR A 278 1.66 26.76 -2.90
N PRO A 279 1.95 27.59 -1.87
CA PRO A 279 1.53 28.99 -1.83
C PRO A 279 2.02 29.86 -2.99
N GLU A 280 3.18 29.50 -3.57
CA GLU A 280 3.79 30.21 -4.69
C GLU A 280 3.12 29.90 -6.04
N TYR A 281 2.34 28.82 -6.13
CA TYR A 281 1.68 28.42 -7.36
C TYR A 281 0.43 29.27 -7.60
N THR A 282 0.39 29.93 -8.77
CA THR A 282 -0.70 30.85 -9.17
C THR A 282 -1.44 30.39 -10.43
N GLY A 283 -1.13 29.19 -10.93
CA GLY A 283 -1.76 28.63 -12.12
C GLY A 283 -3.17 28.08 -11.83
N ASP A 284 -3.91 27.80 -12.90
CA ASP A 284 -5.28 27.27 -12.84
C ASP A 284 -5.34 25.74 -12.77
N ARG A 285 -4.20 25.05 -12.90
CA ARG A 285 -4.11 23.58 -12.97
C ARG A 285 -3.00 23.05 -12.05
N PRO A 286 -3.23 23.03 -10.74
CA PRO A 286 -2.21 22.64 -9.76
C PRO A 286 -1.79 21.17 -9.86
N VAL A 287 -2.62 20.31 -10.45
CA VAL A 287 -2.33 18.89 -10.63
C VAL A 287 -2.14 18.57 -12.11
N PHE A 288 -0.97 18.05 -12.49
CA PHE A 288 -0.65 17.75 -13.88
C PHE A 288 0.41 16.64 -14.01
N ALA A 289 0.52 16.03 -15.20
CA ALA A 289 1.53 15.02 -15.46
C ALA A 289 2.92 15.65 -15.62
N ALA A 290 3.89 15.12 -14.89
CA ALA A 290 5.29 15.54 -14.85
C ALA A 290 6.23 14.32 -14.98
N PRO A 291 6.14 13.53 -16.06
CA PRO A 291 6.83 12.24 -16.20
C PRO A 291 8.36 12.33 -16.32
N TYR A 292 8.91 13.54 -16.47
CA TYR A 292 10.34 13.78 -16.66
C TYR A 292 10.94 14.74 -15.63
N ASP A 293 10.09 15.34 -14.78
CA ASP A 293 10.51 16.37 -13.83
C ASP A 293 10.66 15.74 -12.44
N ASP A 294 11.75 16.09 -11.77
CA ASP A 294 12.02 15.70 -10.39
C ASP A 294 11.41 16.72 -9.41
N ALA A 295 11.58 16.50 -8.10
CA ALA A 295 11.04 17.40 -7.10
C ALA A 295 11.60 18.83 -7.19
N ALA A 296 12.87 18.98 -7.60
CA ALA A 296 13.53 20.28 -7.71
C ALA A 296 13.02 21.10 -8.91
N ALA A 297 12.57 20.43 -9.98
CA ALA A 297 11.93 21.07 -11.12
C ALA A 297 10.48 21.50 -10.84
N ILE A 298 9.77 20.76 -9.97
CA ILE A 298 8.35 21.01 -9.66
C ILE A 298 8.16 22.01 -8.51
N TYR A 299 8.91 21.85 -7.42
CA TYR A 299 8.71 22.61 -6.19
C TYR A 299 9.69 23.78 -6.05
N PRO A 300 9.27 24.90 -5.44
CA PRO A 300 10.12 26.08 -5.29
C PRO A 300 11.37 25.80 -4.45
N ASP A 301 12.39 26.64 -4.61
CA ASP A 301 13.67 26.56 -3.88
C ASP A 301 13.54 27.03 -2.41
N ARG A 302 12.75 26.31 -1.63
CA ARG A 302 12.54 26.43 -0.18
C ARG A 302 12.39 25.05 0.46
N GLU A 303 12.26 24.98 1.78
CA GLU A 303 11.83 23.75 2.45
C GLU A 303 10.44 23.35 1.96
N LEU A 304 10.22 22.04 1.78
CA LEU A 304 8.93 21.49 1.39
C LEU A 304 7.97 21.54 2.59
N ASN A 305 6.70 21.81 2.33
CA ASN A 305 5.67 21.72 3.36
C ASN A 305 5.13 20.28 3.48
N GLN A 306 4.35 20.00 4.53
CA GLN A 306 3.84 18.67 4.82
C GLN A 306 3.04 18.05 3.66
N ALA A 307 2.24 18.84 2.93
CA ALA A 307 1.44 18.35 1.81
C ALA A 307 2.32 17.97 0.61
N GLU A 308 3.36 18.76 0.32
CA GLU A 308 4.33 18.48 -0.75
C GLU A 308 5.16 17.22 -0.44
N ILE A 309 5.62 17.05 0.81
CA ILE A 309 6.32 15.85 1.27
C ILE A 309 5.41 14.61 1.15
N ASN A 310 4.19 14.69 1.67
CA ASN A 310 3.23 13.59 1.60
C ASN A 310 2.91 13.22 0.16
N HIS A 311 2.76 14.21 -0.73
CA HIS A 311 2.54 13.96 -2.15
C HIS A 311 3.71 13.19 -2.76
N LEU A 312 4.94 13.69 -2.65
CA LEU A 312 6.14 13.05 -3.18
C LEU A 312 6.29 11.60 -2.69
N ILE A 313 6.17 11.34 -1.39
CA ILE A 313 6.29 9.98 -0.86
C ILE A 313 5.12 9.10 -1.32
N SER A 314 3.91 9.63 -1.41
CA SER A 314 2.74 8.87 -1.88
C SER A 314 2.81 8.48 -3.37
N THR A 315 3.78 9.01 -4.13
CA THR A 315 4.07 8.58 -5.50
C THR A 315 5.01 7.37 -5.58
N HIS A 316 5.54 6.91 -4.44
CA HIS A 316 6.37 5.72 -4.33
C HIS A 316 5.54 4.56 -3.79
N PHE A 317 5.64 3.41 -4.41
CA PHE A 317 4.83 2.21 -4.15
C PHE A 317 5.71 0.97 -3.99
N ASN A 318 6.84 1.13 -3.32
CA ASN A 318 7.75 0.04 -2.98
C ASN A 318 7.05 -1.02 -2.11
N ASP A 319 7.62 -2.22 -2.06
CA ASP A 319 7.12 -3.35 -1.27
C ASP A 319 7.00 -2.99 0.22
N VAL A 320 7.98 -2.23 0.72
CA VAL A 320 7.96 -1.54 2.01
C VAL A 320 8.33 -0.08 1.80
N ARG A 321 7.54 0.84 2.36
CA ARG A 321 7.71 2.29 2.17
C ARG A 321 8.05 2.99 3.48
N LEU A 322 8.96 3.95 3.43
CA LEU A 322 9.28 4.81 4.56
C LEU A 322 8.50 6.13 4.47
N LYS A 323 7.75 6.42 5.53
CA LYS A 323 7.14 7.72 5.83
C LYS A 323 7.71 8.18 7.17
N ASN A 324 6.92 8.88 7.98
CA ASN A 324 7.17 9.01 9.42
C ASN A 324 6.77 7.73 10.21
N PHE A 325 6.64 6.61 9.50
CA PHE A 325 6.44 5.23 9.95
C PHE A 325 6.87 4.31 8.80
N VAL A 326 7.05 3.01 9.03
CA VAL A 326 7.33 2.01 8.00
C VAL A 326 6.03 1.32 7.60
N GLU A 327 5.72 1.30 6.31
CA GLU A 327 4.47 0.76 5.76
C GLU A 327 4.75 -0.49 4.93
N LEU A 328 4.19 -1.64 5.34
CA LEU A 328 4.30 -2.92 4.67
C LEU A 328 3.08 -3.15 3.76
N ARG A 329 3.31 -3.42 2.46
CA ARG A 329 2.28 -3.26 1.41
C ARG A 329 2.01 -4.52 0.57
N HIS A 330 2.52 -5.65 1.02
CA HIS A 330 2.61 -6.88 0.21
C HIS A 330 1.28 -7.58 -0.04
N TRP A 331 0.28 -7.36 0.82
CA TRP A 331 -0.83 -8.29 0.97
C TRP A 331 -2.07 -7.90 0.18
N ASP A 332 -2.79 -8.93 -0.24
CA ASP A 332 -4.13 -8.81 -0.80
C ASP A 332 -5.10 -8.26 0.26
N SER A 333 -6.29 -7.80 -0.16
CA SER A 333 -7.35 -7.50 0.80
C SER A 333 -7.73 -8.76 1.58
N LEU A 334 -7.83 -8.64 2.89
CA LEU A 334 -8.13 -9.73 3.82
C LEU A 334 -9.45 -9.49 4.58
N PRO A 335 -10.21 -10.56 4.88
CA PRO A 335 -11.18 -10.54 5.98
C PRO A 335 -10.53 -10.06 7.28
N VAL A 336 -11.32 -9.46 8.18
CA VAL A 336 -10.78 -8.79 9.38
C VAL A 336 -10.00 -9.76 10.28
N GLU A 337 -10.46 -11.00 10.40
CA GLU A 337 -9.83 -12.05 11.20
C GLU A 337 -8.44 -12.40 10.66
N ARG A 338 -8.30 -12.45 9.32
CA ARG A 338 -7.00 -12.65 8.67
C ARG A 338 -6.11 -11.41 8.80
N ALA A 339 -6.68 -10.21 8.70
CA ALA A 339 -5.94 -8.96 8.88
C ALA A 339 -5.42 -8.80 10.32
N GLN A 340 -6.20 -9.21 11.32
CA GLN A 340 -5.81 -9.27 12.74
C GLN A 340 -4.66 -10.25 12.91
N ARG A 341 -4.78 -11.48 12.38
CA ARG A 341 -3.69 -12.46 12.45
C ARG A 341 -2.41 -11.97 11.80
N LEU A 342 -2.52 -11.34 10.62
CA LEU A 342 -1.37 -10.72 9.96
C LEU A 342 -0.72 -9.64 10.85
N THR A 343 -1.54 -8.82 11.50
CA THR A 343 -1.08 -7.72 12.35
C THR A 343 -0.42 -8.23 13.63
N GLU A 344 -0.91 -9.32 14.22
CA GLU A 344 -0.24 -10.01 15.32
C GLU A 344 1.15 -10.49 14.92
N ILE A 345 1.27 -11.15 13.76
CA ILE A 345 2.55 -11.65 13.23
C ILE A 345 3.51 -10.48 13.01
N VAL A 346 3.08 -9.43 12.31
CA VAL A 346 3.91 -8.25 12.06
C VAL A 346 4.33 -7.59 13.38
N SER A 347 3.40 -7.39 14.32
CA SER A 347 3.73 -6.83 15.64
C SER A 347 4.75 -7.70 16.39
N GLY A 348 4.58 -9.03 16.38
CA GLY A 348 5.50 -9.97 17.00
C GLY A 348 6.90 -9.90 16.41
N LEU A 349 7.00 -9.96 15.08
CA LEU A 349 8.28 -9.97 14.36
C LEU A 349 9.07 -8.66 14.51
N PHE A 350 8.39 -7.50 14.56
CA PHE A 350 9.04 -6.19 14.49
C PHE A 350 9.12 -5.43 15.83
N TYR A 351 8.31 -5.79 16.82
CA TYR A 351 8.35 -5.16 18.15
C TYR A 351 8.85 -6.06 19.28
N SER A 352 8.91 -7.39 19.10
CA SER A 352 9.64 -8.24 20.04
C SER A 352 11.15 -8.06 19.81
N PRO A 353 11.93 -7.58 20.79
CA PRO A 353 13.37 -7.41 20.62
C PRO A 353 14.10 -8.71 20.31
N GLU A 354 13.63 -9.83 20.86
CA GLU A 354 14.20 -11.16 20.63
C GLU A 354 13.95 -11.65 19.21
N GLU A 355 12.69 -11.61 18.74
CA GLU A 355 12.31 -12.02 17.38
C GLU A 355 13.01 -11.15 16.34
N PHE A 356 12.95 -9.82 16.51
CA PHE A 356 13.55 -8.90 15.55
C PHE A 356 15.07 -9.05 15.47
N SER A 357 15.76 -9.23 16.61
CA SER A 357 17.19 -9.52 16.62
C SER A 357 17.52 -10.88 15.98
N GLY A 358 16.65 -11.88 16.13
CA GLY A 358 16.77 -13.17 15.46
C GLY A 358 16.69 -13.04 13.94
N LEU A 359 15.72 -12.27 13.44
CA LEU A 359 15.58 -11.96 12.01
C LEU A 359 16.80 -11.23 11.46
N LEU A 360 17.30 -10.21 12.17
CA LEU A 360 18.52 -9.49 11.77
C LEU A 360 19.74 -10.42 11.69
N THR A 361 19.84 -11.39 12.60
CA THR A 361 20.93 -12.37 12.59
C THR A 361 20.77 -13.37 11.45
N TYR A 362 19.55 -13.84 11.17
CA TYR A 362 19.28 -14.79 10.10
C TYR A 362 19.56 -14.21 8.72
N PHE A 363 19.20 -12.93 8.52
CA PHE A 363 19.39 -12.20 7.27
C PHE A 363 20.69 -11.37 7.23
N ASP A 364 21.68 -11.69 8.07
CA ASP A 364 22.98 -11.03 8.02
C ASP A 364 23.67 -11.29 6.67
N GLY A 365 24.21 -10.24 6.06
CA GLY A 365 24.84 -10.29 4.73
C GLY A 365 23.89 -10.50 3.55
N LEU A 366 22.57 -10.38 3.76
CA LEU A 366 21.57 -10.50 2.69
C LEU A 366 21.75 -9.42 1.61
N THR A 367 21.65 -9.80 0.34
CA THR A 367 21.71 -8.85 -0.78
C THR A 367 20.35 -8.61 -1.42
N ALA A 368 20.20 -7.50 -2.14
CA ALA A 368 19.02 -7.23 -2.95
C ALA A 368 18.75 -8.32 -4.02
N LEU A 369 19.79 -9.01 -4.49
CA LEU A 369 19.62 -10.12 -5.43
C LEU A 369 18.98 -11.34 -4.75
N ASP A 370 19.39 -11.66 -3.52
CA ASP A 370 18.82 -12.78 -2.77
C ASP A 370 17.33 -12.58 -2.52
N VAL A 371 16.91 -11.36 -2.17
CA VAL A 371 15.48 -11.05 -1.97
C VAL A 371 14.70 -11.13 -3.28
N ARG A 372 15.28 -10.64 -4.39
CA ARG A 372 14.64 -10.79 -5.71
C ARG A 372 14.52 -12.25 -6.11
N ALA A 373 15.54 -13.07 -5.83
CA ALA A 373 15.54 -14.49 -6.10
C ALA A 373 14.46 -15.22 -5.27
N ALA A 374 14.32 -14.91 -3.98
CA ALA A 374 13.28 -15.47 -3.13
C ALA A 374 11.85 -15.11 -3.61
N LYS A 375 11.62 -13.85 -4.01
CA LYS A 375 10.35 -13.41 -4.60
C LYS A 375 10.05 -14.15 -5.92
N ALA A 376 11.04 -14.26 -6.80
CA ALA A 376 10.91 -14.94 -8.07
C ALA A 376 10.66 -16.45 -7.91
N ASP A 377 11.30 -17.08 -6.93
CA ASP A 377 11.11 -18.50 -6.59
C ASP A 377 9.67 -18.77 -6.14
N LEU A 378 9.12 -17.93 -5.26
CA LEU A 378 7.70 -17.98 -4.85
C LEU A 378 6.75 -17.82 -6.05
N GLN A 379 7.02 -16.86 -6.94
CA GLN A 379 6.19 -16.62 -8.13
C GLN A 379 6.26 -17.76 -9.15
N ALA A 380 7.41 -18.45 -9.26
CA ALA A 380 7.61 -19.53 -10.22
C ALA A 380 7.13 -20.89 -9.71
N HIS A 381 7.29 -21.16 -8.41
CA HIS A 381 7.12 -22.49 -7.83
C HIS A 381 5.96 -22.60 -6.84
N GLY A 382 5.38 -21.48 -6.38
CA GLY A 382 4.23 -21.47 -5.48
C GLY A 382 4.45 -22.34 -4.24
N ALA A 383 3.63 -23.38 -4.05
CA ALA A 383 3.70 -24.26 -2.89
C ALA A 383 4.98 -25.10 -2.79
N ASP A 384 5.72 -25.25 -3.89
CA ASP A 384 6.99 -25.97 -3.94
C ASP A 384 8.21 -25.04 -3.84
N ALA A 385 7.99 -23.74 -3.55
CA ALA A 385 9.05 -22.75 -3.42
C ALA A 385 9.95 -23.00 -2.20
N HIS A 386 11.21 -22.61 -2.33
CA HIS A 386 12.24 -22.66 -1.31
C HIS A 386 12.95 -21.29 -1.16
N PRO A 387 12.23 -20.22 -0.75
CA PRO A 387 12.83 -18.89 -0.64
C PRO A 387 13.99 -18.92 0.37
N TYR A 388 15.12 -18.35 -0.04
CA TYR A 388 16.40 -18.41 0.69
C TYR A 388 16.88 -19.83 1.01
N GLY A 389 16.46 -20.83 0.21
CA GLY A 389 16.84 -22.23 0.35
C GLY A 389 16.05 -23.01 1.40
N GLN A 390 15.02 -22.42 2.02
CA GLN A 390 14.20 -23.08 3.03
C GLN A 390 12.78 -23.32 2.54
N SER A 391 12.17 -24.43 2.96
CA SER A 391 10.79 -24.77 2.59
C SER A 391 9.77 -23.80 3.20
N LEU A 392 8.58 -23.78 2.61
CA LEU A 392 7.46 -23.01 3.18
C LEU A 392 7.02 -23.50 4.56
N ASP A 393 7.23 -24.77 4.91
CA ASP A 393 6.96 -25.27 6.27
C ASP A 393 7.93 -24.66 7.28
N PHE A 394 9.22 -24.58 6.94
CA PHE A 394 10.20 -23.87 7.77
C PHE A 394 9.78 -22.42 7.98
N TRP A 395 9.41 -21.72 6.90
CA TRP A 395 9.02 -20.32 6.99
C TRP A 395 7.72 -20.10 7.76
N ARG A 396 6.80 -21.06 7.71
CA ARG A 396 5.55 -21.00 8.45
C ARG A 396 5.80 -21.02 9.95
N GLU A 397 6.69 -21.89 10.42
CA GLU A 397 7.11 -21.93 11.83
C GLU A 397 7.98 -20.73 12.20
N PHE A 398 9.00 -20.43 11.37
CA PHE A 398 9.99 -19.39 11.66
C PHE A 398 9.40 -17.98 11.74
N LEU A 399 8.32 -17.69 10.99
CA LEU A 399 7.63 -16.40 11.01
C LEU A 399 6.35 -16.40 11.85
N HIS A 400 6.09 -17.45 12.63
CA HIS A 400 4.86 -17.64 13.42
C HIS A 400 3.58 -17.53 12.55
N ALA A 401 3.66 -17.96 11.29
CA ALA A 401 2.59 -17.90 10.31
C ALA A 401 1.71 -19.16 10.32
N GLU A 402 1.65 -19.86 11.44
CA GLU A 402 0.60 -20.84 11.71
C GLU A 402 -0.74 -20.14 11.93
N GLY A 403 -1.82 -20.83 11.55
CA GLY A 403 -3.16 -20.32 11.77
C GLY A 403 -3.48 -19.05 10.98
N THR A 404 -2.99 -18.91 9.75
CA THR A 404 -3.26 -17.79 8.81
C THR A 404 -4.72 -17.70 8.33
N LEU A 405 -5.57 -18.60 8.84
CA LEU A 405 -7.00 -18.71 8.55
C LEU A 405 -7.28 -18.75 7.04
N ASP A 406 -6.53 -19.60 6.32
CA ASP A 406 -6.60 -19.74 4.86
C ASP A 406 -7.99 -20.16 4.35
N THR A 407 -8.84 -20.68 5.26
CA THR A 407 -10.23 -21.07 5.02
C THR A 407 -11.26 -20.00 5.39
N GLU A 408 -10.83 -18.81 5.81
CA GLU A 408 -11.75 -17.68 6.05
C GLU A 408 -12.10 -17.03 4.70
N PRO A 409 -13.38 -16.98 4.29
CA PRO A 409 -13.74 -16.58 2.94
C PRO A 409 -13.63 -15.06 2.75
N GLY A 410 -12.99 -14.66 1.65
CA GLY A 410 -12.99 -13.26 1.20
C GLY A 410 -14.35 -12.78 0.68
N ASP A 411 -15.24 -13.69 0.31
CA ASP A 411 -16.58 -13.40 -0.17
C ASP A 411 -17.64 -14.17 0.66
N PRO A 412 -18.49 -13.47 1.45
CA PRO A 412 -19.54 -14.11 2.25
C PRO A 412 -20.60 -14.91 1.48
N LYS A 413 -20.67 -14.78 0.14
CA LYS A 413 -21.56 -15.54 -0.75
C LYS A 413 -20.85 -16.65 -1.51
N ARG A 414 -19.52 -16.72 -1.44
CA ARG A 414 -18.71 -17.80 -2.00
C ARG A 414 -17.82 -18.37 -0.88
N PRO A 415 -18.42 -18.94 0.19
CA PRO A 415 -17.68 -19.36 1.38
C PRO A 415 -16.69 -20.51 1.11
N ASP A 416 -16.83 -21.21 -0.02
CA ASP A 416 -15.96 -22.32 -0.41
C ASP A 416 -14.89 -21.90 -1.45
N VAL A 417 -14.74 -20.59 -1.72
CA VAL A 417 -13.79 -20.07 -2.70
C VAL A 417 -12.63 -19.40 -1.99
N PHE A 418 -11.46 -20.01 -2.15
CA PHE A 418 -10.19 -19.54 -1.60
C PHE A 418 -9.13 -19.54 -2.71
N GLN A 419 -7.99 -18.91 -2.45
CA GLN A 419 -6.85 -19.08 -3.31
C GLN A 419 -6.18 -20.43 -3.00
N ASN A 420 -6.28 -21.37 -3.95
CA ASN A 420 -5.62 -22.67 -3.87
C ASN A 420 -4.09 -22.52 -3.92
#